data_AF-C4ZMA7-F1
#
_entry.id   AF-C4ZMA7-F1
#
_cell.length_a   1.000
_cell.length_b   1.000
_cell.length_c   1.000
_cell.angle_alpha   90.00
_cell.angle_beta   90.00
_cell.angle_gamma   90.00
#
_symmetry.space_group_name_H-M   'P 1'
#
loop_
_entity.id
_entity.type
_entity.pdbx_description
1 polymer ?
#
loop_
_entity_poly.entity_id
_entity_poly.type
_entity_poly.pdbx_seq_one_letter_code
_entity_poly.pdbx_strand_id
1 'polypeptide(L)'
;MANIHFTPLRIGTSNAAGERISSVDPLLSRTNYFDGQLLKAADLARDQIYLDERLLELGQVFGAGIVRGLEPSLHSGHLLEVSPGIAIAPSGRVLQLSNTALRIDLLDSGLIATLNDGRFRGPARGLHALALTHTQVVDGVAEAFPKDLSTARVPHVAAWAEGVELRLMPLPLPLPRQDEIAVRASLARELLSGGERLALPSDDAVALGLIAVERGRILWLDRGLLRRPQRPPNTPDAIQQDLATHYQELMQAVLAARRSAGLRGAFAAGQYFRVLPPWGPLPQEAIDPVGGRQQFFPQDYEVAIAPVRRSELAAVLADSARLAPIDLERDADCDVMVLVPMSDSAFALRARQLEAPAEFRPRALGRLANLDRLALRILPRPPIHRVDTDADVWRAIWARSGSGRADVRTPPAAHRGNRGERAGTRPRGEPAAARQRAAARRRSTRGTARCGPRSGRRRRAGAHHARERGGAPEAAHRRAREGPRRNRHRLT
;
A
#
# COMPACT_ATOMS: atom_id res chain seq x y z
N MET A 1 -15.87 57.03 -13.89
CA MET A 1 -16.19 55.78 -13.16
C MET A 1 -14.89 55.26 -12.56
N ALA A 2 -14.90 54.72 -11.34
CA ALA A 2 -13.72 54.11 -10.73
C ALA A 2 -13.67 52.61 -11.05
N ASN A 3 -12.50 52.09 -11.44
CA ASN A 3 -12.32 50.66 -11.67
C ASN A 3 -12.29 49.90 -10.34
N ILE A 4 -13.07 48.81 -10.25
CA ILE A 4 -13.02 47.90 -9.11
C ILE A 4 -11.87 46.92 -9.33
N HIS A 5 -10.71 47.20 -8.73
CA HIS A 5 -9.56 46.30 -8.76
C HIS A 5 -9.75 45.15 -7.76
N PHE A 6 -10.28 44.03 -8.24
CA PHE A 6 -10.22 42.75 -7.52
C PHE A 6 -8.79 42.21 -7.53
N THR A 7 -8.00 42.59 -6.52
CA THR A 7 -6.65 42.08 -6.30
C THR A 7 -6.60 41.23 -5.02
N PRO A 8 -7.06 39.97 -5.03
CA PRO A 8 -7.04 39.07 -3.88
C PRO A 8 -5.62 38.55 -3.60
N LEU A 9 -4.72 39.45 -3.19
CA LEU A 9 -3.33 39.15 -2.86
C LEU A 9 -3.20 38.86 -1.36
N ARG A 10 -3.23 37.58 -0.99
CA ARG A 10 -3.00 37.14 0.40
C ARG A 10 -1.51 37.05 0.68
N ILE A 11 -0.97 38.02 1.42
CA ILE A 11 0.40 37.97 1.97
C ILE A 11 0.27 37.95 3.50
N GLY A 12 0.59 36.80 4.09
CA GLY A 12 0.63 36.60 5.53
C GLY A 12 -0.71 36.63 6.25
N THR A 13 -0.62 36.55 7.57
CA THR A 13 -1.66 36.87 8.54
C THR A 13 -1.19 38.08 9.36
N SER A 14 -2.04 39.06 9.59
CA SER A 14 -1.69 40.15 10.53
C SER A 14 -1.87 39.66 11.97
N ASN A 15 -0.95 40.03 12.86
CA ASN A 15 -1.14 39.83 14.28
C ASN A 15 -2.18 40.83 14.84
N ALA A 16 -2.56 40.69 16.11
CA ALA A 16 -3.56 41.55 16.75
C ALA A 16 -3.13 43.02 16.91
N ALA A 17 -1.85 43.34 16.69
CA ALA A 17 -1.31 44.70 16.68
C ALA A 17 -1.35 45.36 15.27
N GLY A 18 -1.75 44.62 14.24
CA GLY A 18 -1.81 45.11 12.85
C GLY A 18 -0.47 45.05 12.11
N GLU A 19 0.56 44.44 12.69
CA GLU A 19 1.85 44.27 12.02
C GLU A 19 1.73 43.27 10.87
N ARG A 20 2.40 43.58 9.75
CA ARG A 20 2.48 42.68 8.60
C ARG A 20 3.50 41.57 8.89
N ILE A 21 3.04 40.40 9.30
CA ILE A 21 3.86 39.18 9.18
C ILE A 21 4.09 38.97 7.68
N SER A 22 5.35 39.05 7.26
CA SER A 22 5.73 38.89 5.86
C SER A 22 5.51 37.44 5.42
N SER A 23 4.93 37.26 4.22
CA SER A 23 4.62 35.99 3.54
C SER A 23 3.58 35.08 4.23
N VAL A 24 2.87 34.29 3.43
CA VAL A 24 1.91 33.25 3.91
C VAL A 24 2.65 32.05 4.52
N ASP A 25 3.90 31.86 4.11
CA ASP A 25 4.84 30.88 4.64
C ASP A 25 6.21 31.56 4.77
N PRO A 26 6.77 31.72 5.99
CA PRO A 26 8.05 32.39 6.22
C PRO A 26 9.26 31.63 5.68
N LEU A 27 9.16 30.30 5.48
CA LEU A 27 10.23 29.48 4.92
C LEU A 27 10.41 29.75 3.42
N LEU A 28 9.32 30.11 2.74
CA LEU A 28 9.29 30.49 1.32
C LEU A 28 9.67 31.97 1.09
N SER A 29 10.51 32.54 1.95
CA SER A 29 11.09 33.88 1.79
C SER A 29 12.53 33.80 1.25
N ARG A 30 12.87 34.66 0.27
CA ARG A 30 14.19 34.72 -0.38
C ARG A 30 14.86 36.07 -0.16
N THR A 31 16.18 36.12 -0.26
CA THR A 31 16.94 37.37 -0.26
C THR A 31 16.66 38.16 -1.55
N ASN A 32 16.48 39.48 -1.42
CA ASN A 32 16.44 40.39 -2.56
C ASN A 32 17.80 41.10 -2.67
N TYR A 33 18.69 40.61 -3.53
CA TYR A 33 19.98 41.22 -3.80
C TYR A 33 19.86 42.55 -4.55
N PHE A 34 20.67 43.53 -4.17
CA PHE A 34 20.81 44.83 -4.84
C PHE A 34 22.22 45.39 -4.68
N ASP A 35 22.63 46.27 -5.58
CA ASP A 35 23.97 46.85 -5.58
C ASP A 35 24.24 47.67 -4.31
N GLY A 36 25.41 47.45 -3.69
CA GLY A 36 25.78 48.05 -2.41
C GLY A 36 25.29 47.28 -1.17
N GLN A 37 24.53 46.19 -1.32
CA GLN A 37 24.21 45.30 -0.20
C GLN A 37 25.45 44.52 0.27
N LEU A 38 25.74 44.56 1.57
CA LEU A 38 26.73 43.67 2.19
C LEU A 38 26.15 42.25 2.32
N LEU A 39 26.72 41.30 1.58
CA LEU A 39 26.38 39.87 1.63
C LEU A 39 26.71 39.26 3.00
N LYS A 40 25.78 38.47 3.56
CA LYS A 40 25.96 37.77 4.84
C LYS A 40 25.64 36.28 4.70
N ALA A 41 26.24 35.46 5.56
CA ALA A 41 25.93 34.02 5.62
C ALA A 41 24.43 33.74 5.86
N ALA A 42 23.74 34.60 6.62
CA ALA A 42 22.30 34.50 6.85
C ALA A 42 21.43 34.77 5.61
N ASP A 43 21.99 35.42 4.58
CA ASP A 43 21.29 35.68 3.31
C ASP A 43 21.42 34.49 2.37
N LEU A 44 22.62 33.90 2.29
CA LEU A 44 22.86 32.63 1.59
C LEU A 44 22.10 31.46 2.22
N ALA A 45 22.09 31.36 3.56
CA ALA A 45 21.35 30.32 4.28
C ALA A 45 19.82 30.41 4.06
N ARG A 46 19.28 31.63 3.94
CA ARG A 46 17.87 31.84 3.59
C ARG A 46 17.57 31.31 2.19
N ASP A 47 18.43 31.58 1.22
CA ASP A 47 18.23 31.12 -0.15
C ASP A 47 18.46 29.61 -0.30
N GLN A 48 19.34 29.00 0.51
CA GLN A 48 19.48 27.55 0.61
C GLN A 48 18.19 26.90 1.13
N ILE A 49 17.62 27.40 2.24
CA ILE A 49 16.34 26.91 2.78
C ILE A 49 15.22 27.10 1.75
N TYR A 50 15.13 28.28 1.13
CA TYR A 50 14.14 28.54 0.07
C TYR A 50 14.22 27.55 -1.09
N LEU A 51 15.43 27.15 -1.51
CA LEU A 51 15.62 26.19 -2.60
C LEU A 51 15.34 24.75 -2.17
N ASP A 52 15.75 24.33 -0.97
CA ASP A 52 15.45 23.00 -0.44
C ASP A 52 13.94 22.81 -0.28
N GLU A 53 13.22 23.74 0.35
CA GLU A 53 11.75 23.68 0.49
C GLU A 53 11.03 23.61 -0.87
N ARG A 54 11.52 24.33 -1.90
CA ARG A 54 10.98 24.22 -3.27
C ARG A 54 11.27 22.88 -3.96
N LEU A 55 12.35 22.20 -3.59
CA LEU A 55 12.65 20.84 -4.06
C LEU A 55 11.83 19.80 -3.29
N LEU A 56 11.57 20.01 -2.00
CA LEU A 56 10.65 19.22 -1.18
C LEU A 56 9.21 19.30 -1.70
N GLU A 57 8.67 20.50 -1.95
CA GLU A 57 7.37 20.71 -2.60
C GLU A 57 7.26 19.89 -3.91
N LEU A 58 8.30 19.94 -4.76
CA LEU A 58 8.33 19.22 -6.02
C LEU A 58 8.34 17.70 -5.83
N GLY A 59 9.10 17.19 -4.84
CA GLY A 59 9.09 15.79 -4.45
C GLY A 59 7.73 15.30 -3.92
N GLN A 60 7.06 16.12 -3.11
CA GLN A 60 5.71 15.85 -2.61
C GLN A 60 4.67 15.76 -3.75
N VAL A 61 4.81 16.60 -4.78
CA VAL A 61 3.95 16.57 -5.99
C VAL A 61 4.12 15.26 -6.78
N PHE A 62 5.34 14.72 -6.88
CA PHE A 62 5.54 13.38 -7.47
C PHE A 62 4.93 12.28 -6.59
N GLY A 63 5.03 12.43 -5.26
CA GLY A 63 4.52 11.51 -4.25
C GLY A 63 5.58 10.55 -3.71
N ALA A 64 5.40 10.09 -2.48
CA ALA A 64 6.38 9.28 -1.76
C ALA A 64 6.38 7.78 -2.14
N GLY A 65 7.50 7.10 -1.86
CA GLY A 65 7.71 5.67 -2.04
C GLY A 65 9.00 5.33 -2.80
N ILE A 66 9.24 4.05 -3.05
CA ILE A 66 10.45 3.54 -3.70
C ILE A 66 10.32 3.63 -5.22
N VAL A 67 11.24 4.36 -5.85
CA VAL A 67 11.29 4.54 -7.32
C VAL A 67 11.88 3.30 -7.99
N ARG A 68 12.99 2.78 -7.44
CA ARG A 68 13.67 1.55 -7.88
C ARG A 68 14.69 1.07 -6.84
N GLY A 69 14.97 -0.22 -6.79
CA GLY A 69 16.01 -0.76 -5.91
C GLY A 69 15.64 -0.68 -4.43
N LEU A 70 16.63 -0.63 -3.54
CA LEU A 70 16.44 -0.63 -2.08
C LEU A 70 15.72 -1.88 -1.55
N GLU A 71 15.81 -3.02 -2.24
CA GLU A 71 15.30 -4.32 -1.76
C GLU A 71 16.10 -4.75 -0.52
N PRO A 72 15.44 -4.97 0.64
CA PRO A 72 16.10 -5.58 1.77
C PRO A 72 16.11 -7.11 1.62
N SER A 73 17.23 -7.73 1.96
CA SER A 73 17.42 -9.17 2.07
C SER A 73 18.04 -9.53 3.42
N LEU A 74 17.52 -10.59 4.04
CA LEU A 74 17.98 -11.09 5.33
C LEU A 74 18.75 -12.40 5.12
N HIS A 75 20.06 -12.36 5.35
CA HIS A 75 20.94 -13.51 5.25
C HIS A 75 21.21 -14.08 6.66
N SER A 76 21.10 -15.40 6.80
CA SER A 76 21.42 -16.15 8.03
C SER A 76 20.71 -15.67 9.32
N GLY A 77 19.63 -14.89 9.20
CA GLY A 77 18.87 -14.34 10.33
C GLY A 77 19.53 -13.16 11.08
N HIS A 78 20.63 -12.59 10.56
CA HIS A 78 21.35 -11.49 11.22
C HIS A 78 21.99 -10.47 10.28
N LEU A 79 22.53 -10.91 9.14
CA LEU A 79 23.13 -10.02 8.14
C LEU A 79 22.01 -9.45 7.26
N LEU A 80 21.69 -8.18 7.46
CA LEU A 80 20.72 -7.44 6.67
C LEU A 80 21.45 -6.65 5.58
N GLU A 81 21.02 -6.82 4.33
CA GLU A 81 21.56 -6.14 3.16
C GLU A 81 20.45 -5.39 2.42
N VAL A 82 20.75 -4.19 1.91
CA VAL A 82 19.84 -3.36 1.11
C VAL A 82 20.49 -3.02 -0.23
N SER A 83 19.84 -3.37 -1.33
CA SER A 83 20.34 -3.09 -2.69
C SER A 83 20.45 -1.58 -2.97
N PRO A 84 21.39 -1.12 -3.83
CA PRO A 84 21.39 0.25 -4.33
C PRO A 84 20.04 0.65 -4.97
N GLY A 85 19.65 1.92 -4.87
CA GLY A 85 18.35 2.37 -5.35
C GLY A 85 17.98 3.80 -4.95
N ILE A 86 16.73 4.18 -5.26
CA ILE A 86 16.17 5.52 -5.02
C ILE A 86 14.74 5.41 -4.48
N ALA A 87 14.42 6.24 -3.50
CA ALA A 87 13.06 6.52 -3.03
C ALA A 87 12.83 8.03 -2.88
N ILE A 88 11.57 8.42 -2.71
CA ILE A 88 11.13 9.76 -2.32
C ILE A 88 10.42 9.63 -0.97
N ALA A 89 10.85 10.41 0.02
CA ALA A 89 10.27 10.43 1.36
C ALA A 89 8.93 11.20 1.40
N PRO A 90 8.06 11.00 2.41
CA PRO A 90 6.87 11.83 2.64
C PRO A 90 7.12 13.35 2.63
N SER A 91 8.29 13.80 3.10
CA SER A 91 8.76 15.19 3.03
C SER A 91 8.99 15.71 1.60
N GLY A 92 9.12 14.80 0.62
CA GLY A 92 9.57 15.08 -0.74
C GLY A 92 11.07 14.84 -0.95
N ARG A 93 11.86 14.61 0.10
CA ARG A 93 13.31 14.43 -0.02
C ARG A 93 13.66 13.14 -0.78
N VAL A 94 14.61 13.25 -1.72
CA VAL A 94 15.12 12.10 -2.48
C VAL A 94 16.12 11.33 -1.61
N LEU A 95 15.84 10.05 -1.37
CA LEU A 95 16.74 9.14 -0.66
C LEU A 95 17.42 8.21 -1.67
N GLN A 96 18.73 8.37 -1.89
CA GLN A 96 19.49 7.60 -2.88
C GLN A 96 20.66 6.84 -2.24
N LEU A 97 20.68 5.53 -2.44
CA LEU A 97 21.82 4.66 -2.14
C LEU A 97 22.55 4.32 -3.45
N SER A 98 23.70 4.96 -3.68
CA SER A 98 24.48 4.84 -4.92
C SER A 98 25.52 3.71 -4.87
N ASN A 99 25.56 2.89 -5.93
CA ASN A 99 26.61 1.93 -6.31
C ASN A 99 26.94 0.78 -5.34
N THR A 100 26.76 0.94 -4.03
CA THR A 100 27.17 -0.02 -2.99
C THR A 100 25.96 -0.43 -2.16
N ALA A 101 25.79 -1.74 -1.93
CA ALA A 101 24.74 -2.24 -1.06
C ALA A 101 25.05 -1.92 0.42
N LEU A 102 24.07 -1.42 1.16
CA LEU A 102 24.22 -1.11 2.58
C LEU A 102 24.03 -2.40 3.37
N ARG A 103 25.04 -2.80 4.14
CA ARG A 103 25.07 -4.05 4.92
C ARG A 103 25.24 -3.75 6.41
N ILE A 104 24.50 -4.45 7.24
CA ILE A 104 24.62 -4.40 8.70
C ILE A 104 24.49 -5.80 9.29
N ASP A 105 25.45 -6.20 10.13
CA ASP A 105 25.30 -7.37 10.99
C ASP A 105 24.62 -6.95 12.29
N LEU A 106 23.43 -7.49 12.54
CA LEU A 106 22.62 -7.16 13.70
C LEU A 106 23.05 -7.90 14.98
N LEU A 107 24.09 -8.75 14.91
CA LEU A 107 24.78 -9.33 16.05
C LEU A 107 26.00 -8.53 16.50
N ASP A 108 26.49 -7.56 15.71
CA ASP A 108 27.59 -6.69 16.13
C ASP A 108 27.10 -5.61 17.11
N SER A 109 26.93 -6.04 18.36
CA SER A 109 26.58 -5.17 19.49
C SER A 109 27.59 -4.03 19.73
N GLY A 110 28.83 -4.13 19.23
CA GLY A 110 29.85 -3.09 19.34
C GLY A 110 29.65 -1.98 18.32
N LEU A 111 29.45 -2.35 17.05
CA LEU A 111 29.07 -1.41 15.99
C LEU A 111 27.71 -0.77 16.28
N ILE A 112 26.71 -1.56 16.70
CA ILE A 112 25.39 -1.04 17.09
C ILE A 112 25.52 -0.03 18.24
N ALA A 113 26.30 -0.33 19.28
CA ALA A 113 26.53 0.62 20.36
C ALA A 113 27.23 1.89 19.89
N THR A 114 28.23 1.77 19.00
CA THR A 114 28.96 2.92 18.44
C THR A 114 28.05 3.82 17.61
N LEU A 115 27.17 3.24 16.78
CA LEU A 115 26.21 3.97 15.94
C LEU A 115 25.01 4.58 16.73
N ASN A 116 24.90 4.31 18.03
CA ASN A 116 23.74 4.70 18.85
C ASN A 116 24.13 5.41 20.16
N ASP A 117 25.30 6.06 20.24
CA ASP A 117 25.85 6.70 21.45
C ASP A 117 25.85 5.80 22.70
N GLY A 118 26.02 4.48 22.51
CA GLY A 118 25.91 3.48 23.58
C GLY A 118 24.50 3.21 24.12
N ARG A 119 23.45 3.91 23.63
CA ARG A 119 22.05 3.81 24.10
C ARG A 119 21.43 2.43 23.82
N PHE A 120 21.81 1.80 22.72
CA PHE A 120 21.34 0.47 22.30
C PHE A 120 22.53 -0.45 22.04
N ARG A 121 22.39 -1.74 22.37
CA ARG A 121 23.41 -2.79 22.12
C ARG A 121 22.89 -3.93 21.24
N GLY A 122 21.74 -3.72 20.61
CA GLY A 122 20.97 -4.71 19.87
C GLY A 122 19.50 -4.28 19.82
N PRO A 123 18.71 -4.81 18.87
CA PRO A 123 17.32 -4.40 18.68
C PRO A 123 16.40 -4.93 19.81
N ALA A 124 15.43 -4.12 20.22
CA ALA A 124 14.46 -4.46 21.26
C ALA A 124 13.46 -5.53 20.79
N ARG A 125 12.74 -6.19 21.71
CA ARG A 125 11.62 -7.08 21.32
C ARG A 125 10.47 -6.24 20.77
N GLY A 126 10.08 -6.47 19.51
CA GLY A 126 8.92 -5.80 18.91
C GLY A 126 8.88 -5.91 17.39
N LEU A 127 7.84 -5.30 16.82
CA LEU A 127 7.74 -5.03 15.39
C LEU A 127 8.45 -3.70 15.07
N HIS A 128 9.31 -3.70 14.05
CA HIS A 128 10.10 -2.55 13.64
C HIS A 128 9.93 -2.32 12.13
N ALA A 129 9.67 -1.09 11.72
CA ALA A 129 9.85 -0.73 10.32
C ALA A 129 11.34 -0.64 10.02
N LEU A 130 11.77 -1.33 8.97
CA LEU A 130 13.06 -1.07 8.36
C LEU A 130 12.90 0.16 7.46
N ALA A 131 13.53 1.28 7.84
CA ALA A 131 13.41 2.53 7.12
C ALA A 131 14.78 3.00 6.61
N LEU A 132 14.81 3.50 5.38
CA LEU A 132 15.88 4.37 4.90
C LEU A 132 15.52 5.81 5.29
N THR A 133 16.46 6.56 5.86
CA THR A 133 16.27 7.98 6.20
C THR A 133 17.38 8.85 5.63
N HIS A 134 17.07 10.12 5.37
CA HIS A 134 18.09 11.14 5.16
C HIS A 134 18.98 11.29 6.41
N THR A 135 20.25 11.61 6.22
CA THR A 135 21.20 11.95 7.28
C THR A 135 22.24 12.95 6.76
N GLN A 136 22.82 13.74 7.66
CA GLN A 136 23.91 14.67 7.36
C GLN A 136 25.05 14.44 8.33
N VAL A 137 26.25 14.23 7.79
CA VAL A 137 27.49 13.98 8.55
C VAL A 137 28.41 15.18 8.40
N VAL A 138 29.11 15.55 9.48
CA VAL A 138 30.09 16.63 9.46
C VAL A 138 31.24 16.28 8.51
N ASP A 139 31.45 17.10 7.48
CA ASP A 139 32.57 17.00 6.55
C ASP A 139 33.53 18.17 6.78
N GLY A 140 34.60 17.89 7.51
CA GLY A 140 35.63 18.88 7.88
C GLY A 140 35.23 19.87 8.98
N VAL A 141 36.26 20.52 9.53
CA VAL A 141 36.15 21.53 10.59
C VAL A 141 36.75 22.83 10.06
N ALA A 142 36.00 23.94 10.18
CA ALA A 142 36.44 25.26 9.78
C ALA A 142 37.19 25.96 10.92
N GLU A 143 38.33 26.58 10.59
CA GLU A 143 39.02 27.50 11.49
C GLU A 143 38.22 28.80 11.63
N ALA A 144 37.59 29.00 12.78
CA ALA A 144 36.93 30.25 13.12
C ALA A 144 37.89 31.17 13.90
N PHE A 145 38.26 32.29 13.27
CA PHE A 145 39.00 33.34 13.96
C PHE A 145 38.12 33.98 15.05
N PRO A 146 38.58 34.06 16.31
CA PRO A 146 37.77 34.60 17.40
C PRO A 146 37.54 36.10 17.20
N LYS A 147 36.27 36.54 17.31
CA LYS A 147 35.88 37.95 17.13
C LYS A 147 36.32 38.86 18.28
N ASP A 148 36.63 38.26 19.43
CA ASP A 148 37.22 38.90 20.60
C ASP A 148 38.16 37.91 21.30
N LEU A 149 39.25 38.40 21.88
CA LEU A 149 40.25 37.62 22.60
C LEU A 149 39.67 36.89 23.84
N SER A 150 38.55 37.38 24.37
CA SER A 150 37.82 36.75 25.48
C SER A 150 37.02 35.49 25.07
N THR A 151 36.75 35.31 23.78
CA THR A 151 35.81 34.28 23.30
C THR A 151 36.46 32.90 23.25
N ALA A 152 35.82 31.92 23.90
CA ALA A 152 36.24 30.52 23.83
C ALA A 152 36.23 30.02 22.37
N ARG A 153 37.33 29.40 21.93
CA ARG A 153 37.44 28.82 20.59
C ARG A 153 36.61 27.55 20.51
N VAL A 154 35.55 27.56 19.70
CA VAL A 154 34.72 26.40 19.39
C VAL A 154 35.05 25.95 17.95
N PRO A 155 35.21 24.65 17.67
CA PRO A 155 35.33 24.18 16.29
C PRO A 155 33.99 24.37 15.57
N HIS A 156 34.03 24.97 14.37
CA HIS A 156 32.85 25.11 13.52
C HIS A 156 32.86 24.04 12.42
N VAL A 157 31.69 23.60 11.97
CA VAL A 157 31.58 22.67 10.83
C VAL A 157 31.96 23.40 9.53
N ALA A 158 32.79 22.78 8.69
CA ALA A 158 33.17 23.35 7.39
C ALA A 158 32.12 23.07 6.30
N ALA A 159 31.75 21.80 6.16
CA ALA A 159 30.71 21.32 5.24
C ALA A 159 29.89 20.21 5.89
N TRP A 160 28.78 19.85 5.25
CA TRP A 160 27.97 18.69 5.59
C TRP A 160 27.92 17.76 4.38
N ALA A 161 28.27 16.49 4.60
CA ALA A 161 28.03 15.44 3.61
C ALA A 161 26.60 14.90 3.82
N GLU A 162 25.74 15.09 2.82
CA GLU A 162 24.42 14.47 2.80
C GLU A 162 24.53 12.97 2.45
N GLY A 163 23.63 12.17 3.03
CA GLY A 163 23.60 10.75 2.81
C GLY A 163 22.28 10.09 3.21
N VAL A 164 22.30 8.76 3.20
CA VAL A 164 21.20 7.92 3.66
C VAL A 164 21.70 6.92 4.69
N GLU A 165 20.89 6.67 5.71
CA GLU A 165 21.17 5.69 6.76
C GLU A 165 19.99 4.75 6.97
N LEU A 166 20.27 3.57 7.53
CA LEU A 166 19.29 2.50 7.74
C LEU A 166 18.86 2.48 9.22
N ARG A 167 17.60 2.82 9.50
CA ARG A 167 17.03 2.85 10.86
C ARG A 167 16.06 1.70 11.08
N LEU A 168 16.11 1.11 12.27
CA LEU A 168 15.06 0.23 12.80
C LEU A 168 14.12 1.06 13.66
N MET A 169 12.97 1.46 13.10
CA MET A 169 11.99 2.30 13.79
C MET A 169 10.99 1.40 14.55
N PRO A 170 10.93 1.43 15.89
CA PRO A 170 9.97 0.64 16.65
C PRO A 170 8.54 1.10 16.34
N LEU A 171 7.64 0.16 16.09
CA LEU A 171 6.26 0.44 15.78
C LEU A 171 5.36 0.33 17.02
N PRO A 172 4.25 1.08 17.10
CA PRO A 172 3.29 1.01 18.20
C PRO A 172 2.42 -0.27 18.17
N LEU A 173 2.96 -1.38 17.67
CA LEU A 173 2.24 -2.62 17.38
C LEU A 173 2.84 -3.78 18.19
N PRO A 174 2.03 -4.55 18.95
CA PRO A 174 2.54 -5.64 19.76
C PRO A 174 2.98 -6.81 18.88
N LEU A 175 4.20 -7.32 19.07
CA LEU A 175 4.63 -8.59 18.47
C LEU A 175 3.91 -9.76 19.17
N PRO A 176 2.95 -10.46 18.51
CA PRO A 176 2.16 -11.53 19.14
C PRO A 176 3.02 -12.77 19.41
N ARG A 177 2.52 -13.67 20.26
CA ARG A 177 3.11 -15.00 20.48
C ARG A 177 2.39 -16.03 19.61
N GLN A 178 2.63 -15.97 18.30
CA GLN A 178 2.08 -16.85 17.27
C GLN A 178 3.15 -17.13 16.21
N ASP A 179 2.91 -18.13 15.35
CA ASP A 179 3.78 -18.42 14.20
C ASP A 179 3.85 -17.23 13.23
N GLU A 180 5.00 -17.08 12.55
CA GLU A 180 5.26 -16.00 11.59
C GLU A 180 4.09 -15.74 10.64
N ILE A 181 3.59 -16.81 9.99
CA ILE A 181 2.55 -16.71 8.96
C ILE A 181 1.24 -16.15 9.57
N ALA A 182 0.88 -16.58 10.78
CA ALA A 182 -0.31 -16.10 11.47
C ALA A 182 -0.18 -14.63 11.90
N VAL A 183 1.01 -14.21 12.36
CA VAL A 183 1.30 -12.80 12.68
C VAL A 183 1.21 -11.93 11.43
N ARG A 184 1.90 -12.32 10.34
CA ARG A 184 1.92 -11.62 9.06
C ARG A 184 0.50 -11.47 8.46
N ALA A 185 -0.28 -12.56 8.46
CA ALA A 185 -1.67 -12.56 7.99
C ALA A 185 -2.61 -11.67 8.81
N SER A 186 -2.37 -11.55 10.12
CA SER A 186 -3.16 -10.69 11.01
C SER A 186 -2.83 -9.21 10.78
N LEU A 187 -1.53 -8.89 10.68
CA LEU A 187 -1.04 -7.55 10.37
C LEU A 187 -1.48 -7.05 8.98
N ALA A 188 -1.72 -7.94 8.02
CA ALA A 188 -2.26 -7.57 6.70
C ALA A 188 -3.63 -6.89 6.82
N ARG A 189 -4.52 -7.37 7.69
CA ARG A 189 -5.82 -6.72 7.92
C ARG A 189 -5.65 -5.35 8.58
N GLU A 190 -4.79 -5.28 9.59
CA GLU A 190 -4.54 -4.06 10.36
C GLU A 190 -3.89 -2.96 9.51
N LEU A 191 -2.81 -3.27 8.78
CA LEU A 191 -1.97 -2.30 8.07
C LEU A 191 -2.47 -1.94 6.65
N LEU A 192 -3.29 -2.79 6.03
CA LEU A 192 -3.74 -2.61 4.65
C LEU A 192 -5.26 -2.41 4.55
N SER A 193 -6.05 -3.07 5.41
CA SER A 193 -7.52 -3.00 5.36
C SER A 193 -8.13 -2.00 6.35
N GLY A 194 -7.33 -1.47 7.29
CA GLY A 194 -7.77 -0.50 8.31
C GLY A 194 -8.08 0.91 7.80
N GLY A 195 -7.82 1.22 6.52
CA GLY A 195 -8.08 2.51 5.89
C GLY A 195 -7.01 3.57 6.18
N GLU A 196 -6.63 3.76 7.45
CA GLU A 196 -5.46 4.56 7.79
C GLU A 196 -4.16 3.80 7.49
N ARG A 197 -3.20 4.50 6.86
CA ARG A 197 -1.86 3.96 6.61
C ARG A 197 -0.98 4.27 7.83
N LEU A 198 -0.24 3.27 8.31
CA LEU A 198 0.75 3.47 9.35
C LEU A 198 1.82 4.47 8.90
N ALA A 199 1.79 5.68 9.47
CA ALA A 199 2.86 6.66 9.30
C ALA A 199 4.14 6.20 10.03
N LEU A 200 5.30 6.54 9.46
CA LEU A 200 6.57 6.39 10.18
C LEU A 200 6.75 7.57 11.16
N PRO A 201 7.57 7.43 12.21
CA PRO A 201 7.90 8.53 13.14
C PRO A 201 8.69 9.72 12.53
N SER A 202 8.90 9.76 11.21
CA SER A 202 9.62 10.82 10.50
C SER A 202 9.16 10.86 9.04
N ASP A 203 8.98 12.07 8.50
CA ASP A 203 8.60 12.30 7.10
C ASP A 203 9.80 12.27 6.15
N ASP A 204 11.04 12.28 6.64
CA ASP A 204 12.27 12.04 5.85
C ASP A 204 12.62 10.53 5.73
N ALA A 205 11.62 9.66 5.93
CA ALA A 205 11.79 8.21 6.02
C ALA A 205 10.96 7.43 4.99
N VAL A 206 11.54 6.36 4.43
CA VAL A 206 10.83 5.42 3.55
C VAL A 206 10.97 4.00 4.06
N ALA A 207 9.84 3.33 4.29
CA ALA A 207 9.80 1.93 4.72
C ALA A 207 10.24 0.99 3.58
N LEU A 208 11.26 0.18 3.84
CA LEU A 208 11.77 -0.86 2.96
C LEU A 208 11.11 -2.23 3.24
N GLY A 209 10.64 -2.44 4.48
CA GLY A 209 9.97 -3.64 4.96
C GLY A 209 9.63 -3.58 6.46
N LEU A 210 9.04 -4.66 6.98
CA LEU A 210 8.71 -4.89 8.39
C LEU A 210 9.57 -6.02 8.94
N ILE A 211 10.15 -5.82 10.13
CA ILE A 211 11.00 -6.79 10.83
C ILE A 211 10.37 -7.14 12.18
N ALA A 212 10.27 -8.44 12.49
CA ALA A 212 9.97 -8.92 13.83
C ALA A 212 11.25 -9.28 14.59
N VAL A 213 11.40 -8.75 15.79
CA VAL A 213 12.56 -9.00 16.66
C VAL A 213 12.12 -9.64 17.97
N GLU A 214 12.77 -10.74 18.36
CA GLU A 214 12.63 -11.32 19.70
C GLU A 214 14.00 -11.78 20.22
N ARG A 215 14.26 -11.54 21.52
CA ARG A 215 15.52 -11.88 22.21
C ARG A 215 16.79 -11.36 21.48
N GLY A 216 16.69 -10.18 20.87
CA GLY A 216 17.80 -9.54 20.14
C GLY A 216 18.12 -10.15 18.77
N ARG A 217 17.27 -11.04 18.24
CA ARG A 217 17.42 -11.65 16.90
C ARG A 217 16.22 -11.27 16.02
N ILE A 218 16.46 -11.15 14.71
CA ILE A 218 15.36 -11.11 13.75
C ILE A 218 14.73 -12.51 13.68
N LEU A 219 13.40 -12.56 13.74
CA LEU A 219 12.62 -13.75 13.42
C LEU A 219 12.37 -13.84 11.91
N TRP A 220 11.89 -12.74 11.32
CA TRP A 220 11.55 -12.64 9.89
C TRP A 220 11.55 -11.19 9.39
N LEU A 221 11.57 -11.05 8.07
CA LEU A 221 11.43 -9.81 7.30
C LEU A 221 10.27 -10.00 6.30
N ASP A 222 9.23 -9.18 6.43
CA ASP A 222 8.15 -9.06 5.44
C ASP A 222 8.36 -7.78 4.63
N ARG A 223 8.29 -7.86 3.30
CA ARG A 223 8.42 -6.64 2.48
C ARG A 223 7.06 -6.00 2.22
N GLY A 224 6.07 -6.78 1.79
CA GLY A 224 4.77 -6.28 1.32
C GLY A 224 3.95 -5.49 2.35
N LEU A 225 4.08 -5.77 3.65
CA LEU A 225 3.29 -5.08 4.68
C LEU A 225 3.58 -3.58 4.78
N LEU A 226 4.82 -3.14 4.54
CA LEU A 226 5.20 -1.72 4.66
C LEU A 226 5.94 -1.13 3.44
N ARG A 227 6.59 -1.95 2.59
CA ARG A 227 7.27 -1.47 1.38
C ARG A 227 6.24 -0.90 0.39
N ARG A 228 6.48 0.30 -0.15
CA ARG A 228 5.58 0.94 -1.11
C ARG A 228 6.32 1.40 -2.37
N PRO A 229 5.79 1.14 -3.59
CA PRO A 229 6.29 1.79 -4.79
C PRO A 229 6.00 3.30 -4.74
N GLN A 230 6.86 4.10 -5.37
CA GLN A 230 6.63 5.51 -5.59
C GLN A 230 5.39 5.70 -6.46
N ARG A 231 4.47 6.56 -6.03
CA ARG A 231 3.23 6.86 -6.76
C ARG A 231 2.62 8.18 -6.27
N PRO A 232 1.85 8.89 -7.11
CA PRO A 232 1.17 10.12 -6.73
C PRO A 232 0.22 9.95 -5.52
N PRO A 233 -0.03 11.02 -4.74
CA PRO A 233 -1.08 11.01 -3.73
C PRO A 233 -2.44 10.65 -4.36
N ASN A 234 -3.27 9.94 -3.59
CA ASN A 234 -4.60 9.46 -4.01
C ASN A 234 -4.62 8.53 -5.25
N THR A 235 -3.49 7.91 -5.61
CA THR A 235 -3.43 6.82 -6.60
C THR A 235 -4.52 5.76 -6.31
N PRO A 236 -5.43 5.47 -7.26
CA PRO A 236 -6.47 4.47 -7.07
C PRO A 236 -5.87 3.07 -6.96
N ASP A 237 -6.63 2.15 -6.36
CA ASP A 237 -6.31 0.71 -6.28
C ASP A 237 -4.98 0.40 -5.55
N ALA A 238 -4.40 1.41 -4.90
CA ALA A 238 -3.08 1.37 -4.26
C ALA A 238 -3.01 0.35 -3.11
N ILE A 239 -4.06 0.26 -2.29
CA ILE A 239 -4.16 -0.70 -1.19
C ILE A 239 -4.21 -2.14 -1.72
N GLN A 240 -4.95 -2.36 -2.82
CA GLN A 240 -5.09 -3.64 -3.48
C GLN A 240 -3.75 -4.11 -4.09
N GLN A 241 -2.95 -3.18 -4.64
CA GLN A 241 -1.58 -3.47 -5.12
C GLN A 241 -0.62 -3.82 -3.98
N ASP A 242 -0.67 -3.07 -2.87
CA ASP A 242 0.13 -3.35 -1.66
C ASP A 242 -0.21 -4.73 -1.09
N LEU A 243 -1.52 -5.04 -0.98
CA LEU A 243 -2.03 -6.32 -0.49
C LEU A 243 -1.74 -7.48 -1.44
N ALA A 244 -1.81 -7.30 -2.76
CA ALA A 244 -1.42 -8.32 -3.73
C ALA A 244 0.08 -8.64 -3.61
N THR A 245 0.91 -7.63 -3.36
CA THR A 245 2.37 -7.80 -3.15
C THR A 245 2.65 -8.60 -1.87
N HIS A 246 2.01 -8.25 -0.75
CA HIS A 246 2.11 -9.01 0.49
C HIS A 246 1.58 -10.45 0.35
N TYR A 247 0.41 -10.62 -0.25
CA TYR A 247 -0.24 -11.92 -0.45
C TYR A 247 0.64 -12.86 -1.29
N GLN A 248 1.28 -12.37 -2.35
CA GLN A 248 2.23 -13.17 -3.15
C GLN A 248 3.42 -13.65 -2.31
N GLU A 249 4.00 -12.81 -1.45
CA GLU A 249 5.12 -13.19 -0.58
C GLU A 249 4.69 -14.21 0.50
N LEU A 250 3.56 -13.96 1.16
CA LEU A 250 3.03 -14.84 2.20
C LEU A 250 2.57 -16.19 1.62
N MET A 251 1.99 -16.21 0.41
CA MET A 251 1.66 -17.44 -0.32
C MET A 251 2.90 -18.29 -0.61
N GLN A 252 4.02 -17.69 -1.02
CA GLN A 252 5.28 -18.43 -1.20
C GLN A 252 5.81 -18.98 0.13
N ALA A 253 5.71 -18.23 1.23
CA ALA A 253 6.08 -18.70 2.56
C ALA A 253 5.22 -19.89 3.03
N VAL A 254 3.89 -19.82 2.84
CA VAL A 254 2.94 -20.92 3.12
C VAL A 254 3.28 -22.16 2.28
N LEU A 255 3.48 -22.00 0.97
CA LEU A 255 3.82 -23.11 0.08
C LEU A 255 5.22 -23.69 0.36
N ALA A 256 6.17 -22.91 0.88
CA ALA A 256 7.45 -23.42 1.35
C ALA A 256 7.29 -24.22 2.65
N ALA A 257 6.65 -23.66 3.67
CA ALA A 257 6.44 -24.28 4.98
C ALA A 257 5.62 -25.59 4.90
N ARG A 258 4.60 -25.64 4.02
CA ARG A 258 3.83 -26.85 3.77
C ARG A 258 4.66 -27.95 3.11
N ARG A 259 5.52 -27.61 2.13
CA ARG A 259 6.43 -28.57 1.48
C ARG A 259 7.47 -29.13 2.44
N SER A 260 8.07 -28.30 3.30
CA SER A 260 9.02 -28.80 4.33
C SER A 260 8.34 -29.67 5.41
N ALA A 261 7.04 -29.45 5.66
CA ALA A 261 6.22 -30.32 6.52
C ALA A 261 5.64 -31.57 5.80
N GLY A 262 5.98 -31.82 4.53
CA GLY A 262 5.45 -32.95 3.75
C GLY A 262 3.97 -32.86 3.38
N LEU A 263 3.35 -31.68 3.54
CA LEU A 263 1.93 -31.45 3.25
C LEU A 263 1.71 -31.10 1.78
N ARG A 264 0.54 -31.50 1.24
CA ARG A 264 0.12 -31.15 -0.12
C ARG A 264 -0.08 -29.64 -0.30
N GLY A 265 0.07 -29.16 -1.53
CA GLY A 265 -0.14 -27.76 -1.93
C GLY A 265 -1.59 -27.30 -1.82
N ALA A 266 -2.55 -28.22 -1.75
CA ALA A 266 -3.96 -27.91 -1.50
C ALA A 266 -4.23 -27.57 -0.02
N PHE A 267 -4.85 -26.40 0.24
CA PHE A 267 -5.29 -25.94 1.57
C PHE A 267 -6.38 -24.87 1.44
N ALA A 268 -7.06 -24.54 2.55
CA ALA A 268 -8.08 -23.50 2.61
C ALA A 268 -7.50 -22.15 3.05
N ALA A 269 -7.85 -21.06 2.36
CA ALA A 269 -7.27 -19.74 2.51
C ALA A 269 -7.35 -19.21 3.96
N GLY A 270 -8.50 -19.37 4.62
CA GLY A 270 -8.72 -18.93 6.01
C GLY A 270 -7.84 -19.61 7.07
N GLN A 271 -7.05 -20.64 6.69
CA GLN A 271 -6.02 -21.23 7.56
C GLN A 271 -4.76 -20.35 7.66
N TYR A 272 -4.48 -19.53 6.64
CA TYR A 272 -3.22 -18.78 6.51
C TYR A 272 -3.39 -17.30 6.12
N PHE A 273 -4.60 -16.88 5.72
CA PHE A 273 -4.92 -15.51 5.31
C PHE A 273 -6.15 -15.01 6.06
N ARG A 274 -6.18 -13.70 6.38
CA ARG A 274 -7.36 -13.01 6.94
C ARG A 274 -8.08 -12.20 5.87
N VAL A 275 -7.32 -11.57 4.99
CA VAL A 275 -7.83 -10.77 3.87
C VAL A 275 -7.09 -11.20 2.60
N LEU A 276 -7.81 -11.35 1.49
CA LEU A 276 -7.24 -11.59 0.16
C LEU A 276 -7.32 -10.29 -0.68
N PRO A 277 -6.34 -10.04 -1.57
CA PRO A 277 -6.52 -9.06 -2.64
C PRO A 277 -7.71 -9.46 -3.53
N PRO A 278 -8.31 -8.53 -4.30
CA PRO A 278 -9.35 -8.89 -5.26
C PRO A 278 -8.79 -9.69 -6.45
N TRP A 279 -7.47 -9.77 -6.63
CA TRP A 279 -6.82 -10.66 -7.60
C TRP A 279 -5.49 -11.19 -7.06
N GLY A 280 -5.13 -12.42 -7.41
CA GLY A 280 -3.88 -13.02 -6.96
C GLY A 280 -3.58 -14.38 -7.60
N PRO A 281 -2.47 -15.03 -7.21
CA PRO A 281 -2.22 -16.44 -7.49
C PRO A 281 -2.96 -17.36 -6.50
N LEU A 282 -3.39 -18.53 -6.99
CA LEU A 282 -3.99 -19.60 -6.18
C LEU A 282 -3.17 -20.90 -6.24
N PRO A 283 -3.23 -21.79 -5.22
CA PRO A 283 -2.60 -23.10 -5.27
C PRO A 283 -3.26 -24.01 -6.32
N GLN A 284 -2.50 -24.50 -7.30
CA GLN A 284 -3.03 -25.34 -8.40
C GLN A 284 -3.78 -26.59 -7.91
N GLU A 285 -3.33 -27.21 -6.82
CA GLU A 285 -3.94 -28.43 -6.26
C GLU A 285 -5.27 -28.16 -5.52
N ALA A 286 -5.61 -26.91 -5.21
CA ALA A 286 -6.79 -26.57 -4.41
C ALA A 286 -8.09 -26.48 -5.23
N ILE A 287 -8.04 -26.71 -6.55
CA ILE A 287 -9.20 -26.74 -7.45
C ILE A 287 -9.09 -27.94 -8.41
N ASP A 288 -10.15 -28.73 -8.45
CA ASP A 288 -10.40 -29.80 -9.41
C ASP A 288 -11.57 -29.38 -10.33
N PRO A 289 -11.27 -28.92 -11.57
CA PRO A 289 -12.30 -28.50 -12.53
C PRO A 289 -13.03 -29.68 -13.19
N VAL A 290 -12.62 -30.93 -12.95
CA VAL A 290 -13.27 -32.12 -13.50
C VAL A 290 -14.29 -32.69 -12.51
N GLY A 291 -13.95 -32.71 -11.23
CA GLY A 291 -14.87 -33.05 -10.14
C GLY A 291 -15.77 -31.90 -9.69
N GLY A 292 -15.60 -30.69 -10.24
CA GLY A 292 -16.36 -29.49 -9.86
C GLY A 292 -16.11 -29.03 -8.43
N ARG A 293 -14.87 -29.19 -7.93
CA ARG A 293 -14.52 -29.00 -6.52
C ARG A 293 -13.46 -27.93 -6.33
N GLN A 294 -13.67 -27.07 -5.33
CA GLN A 294 -12.69 -26.12 -4.84
C GLN A 294 -12.53 -26.33 -3.33
N GLN A 295 -11.33 -26.07 -2.80
CA GLN A 295 -11.04 -26.17 -1.36
C GLN A 295 -10.10 -25.06 -0.86
N PHE A 296 -10.07 -23.93 -1.58
CA PHE A 296 -9.28 -22.74 -1.23
C PHE A 296 -10.16 -21.65 -0.61
N PHE A 297 -11.26 -21.28 -1.25
CA PHE A 297 -12.21 -20.30 -0.76
C PHE A 297 -13.20 -20.94 0.25
N PRO A 298 -13.89 -20.14 1.08
CA PRO A 298 -15.04 -20.61 1.87
C PRO A 298 -16.09 -21.36 1.03
N GLN A 299 -16.95 -22.14 1.70
CA GLN A 299 -17.98 -22.94 1.00
C GLN A 299 -19.08 -22.07 0.40
N ASP A 300 -19.31 -20.89 0.99
CA ASP A 300 -20.38 -19.95 0.64
C ASP A 300 -19.99 -19.00 -0.53
N TYR A 301 -18.88 -19.26 -1.23
CA TYR A 301 -18.38 -18.41 -2.33
C TYR A 301 -18.68 -19.06 -3.69
N GLU A 302 -19.26 -18.30 -4.63
CA GLU A 302 -19.43 -18.77 -6.02
C GLU A 302 -18.09 -18.73 -6.75
N VAL A 303 -17.44 -19.89 -6.91
CA VAL A 303 -16.15 -20.03 -7.60
C VAL A 303 -16.35 -20.61 -9.00
N ALA A 304 -16.24 -19.76 -10.01
CA ALA A 304 -16.29 -20.12 -11.42
C ALA A 304 -14.89 -20.22 -12.05
N ILE A 305 -14.76 -20.87 -13.20
CA ILE A 305 -13.49 -21.04 -13.92
C ILE A 305 -13.68 -20.61 -15.39
N ALA A 306 -12.85 -19.67 -15.85
CA ALA A 306 -12.91 -19.16 -17.22
C ALA A 306 -11.57 -19.33 -17.97
N PRO A 307 -11.56 -19.91 -19.18
CA PRO A 307 -10.46 -19.71 -20.11
C PRO A 307 -10.46 -18.23 -20.56
N VAL A 308 -9.28 -17.61 -20.65
CA VAL A 308 -9.14 -16.21 -21.09
C VAL A 308 -7.96 -16.07 -22.07
N ARG A 309 -7.98 -15.09 -22.97
CA ARG A 309 -6.80 -14.82 -23.80
C ARG A 309 -5.73 -14.11 -22.97
N ARG A 310 -4.46 -14.43 -23.23
CA ARG A 310 -3.32 -13.76 -22.57
C ARG A 310 -3.30 -12.23 -22.79
N SER A 311 -3.85 -11.76 -23.91
CA SER A 311 -4.04 -10.34 -24.25
C SER A 311 -5.13 -9.64 -23.41
N GLU A 312 -6.18 -10.36 -23.01
CA GLU A 312 -7.31 -9.84 -22.25
C GLU A 312 -7.01 -9.81 -20.73
N LEU A 313 -6.15 -10.73 -20.25
CA LEU A 313 -5.83 -10.92 -18.83
C LEU A 313 -5.48 -9.61 -18.09
N ALA A 314 -4.66 -8.74 -18.69
CA ALA A 314 -4.23 -7.49 -18.05
C ALA A 314 -5.39 -6.51 -17.82
N ALA A 315 -6.39 -6.48 -18.72
CA ALA A 315 -7.57 -5.66 -18.55
C ALA A 315 -8.50 -6.21 -17.45
N VAL A 316 -8.70 -7.52 -17.41
CA VAL A 316 -9.54 -8.17 -16.38
C VAL A 316 -8.94 -8.01 -14.98
N LEU A 317 -7.61 -8.11 -14.84
CA LEU A 317 -6.91 -7.84 -13.58
C LEU A 317 -7.04 -6.35 -13.18
N ALA A 318 -6.95 -5.42 -14.13
CA ALA A 318 -7.10 -3.99 -13.86
C ALA A 318 -8.53 -3.59 -13.45
N ASP A 319 -9.56 -4.23 -14.01
CA ASP A 319 -10.95 -4.06 -13.56
C ASP A 319 -11.17 -4.66 -12.16
N SER A 320 -10.57 -5.82 -11.87
CA SER A 320 -10.66 -6.46 -10.55
C SER A 320 -9.94 -5.67 -9.45
N ALA A 321 -8.80 -5.03 -9.77
CA ALA A 321 -8.03 -4.20 -8.83
C ALA A 321 -8.86 -3.06 -8.20
N ARG A 322 -9.94 -2.63 -8.85
CA ARG A 322 -10.86 -1.58 -8.38
C ARG A 322 -11.85 -2.04 -7.32
N LEU A 323 -11.98 -3.35 -7.13
CA LEU A 323 -12.88 -3.92 -6.13
C LEU A 323 -12.22 -3.88 -4.74
N ALA A 324 -13.04 -3.97 -3.70
CA ALA A 324 -12.52 -4.09 -2.34
C ALA A 324 -11.75 -5.43 -2.16
N PRO A 325 -10.72 -5.46 -1.30
CA PRO A 325 -10.19 -6.69 -0.73
C PRO A 325 -11.30 -7.58 -0.14
N ILE A 326 -11.07 -8.89 -0.11
CA ILE A 326 -12.00 -9.88 0.44
C ILE A 326 -11.60 -10.18 1.89
N ASP A 327 -12.38 -9.78 2.89
CA ASP A 327 -12.14 -10.14 4.30
C ASP A 327 -12.81 -11.50 4.59
N LEU A 328 -12.01 -12.55 4.75
CA LEU A 328 -12.47 -13.94 4.90
C LEU A 328 -13.22 -14.20 6.21
N GLU A 329 -13.27 -13.23 7.14
CA GLU A 329 -14.05 -13.30 8.38
C GLU A 329 -15.32 -12.45 8.35
N ARG A 330 -15.56 -11.67 7.28
CA ARG A 330 -16.67 -10.70 7.19
C ARG A 330 -17.48 -10.78 5.90
N ASP A 331 -16.81 -11.03 4.77
CA ASP A 331 -17.46 -11.13 3.47
C ASP A 331 -18.05 -12.54 3.31
N ALA A 332 -19.36 -12.68 3.54
CA ALA A 332 -20.15 -13.77 2.95
C ALA A 332 -20.42 -13.48 1.46
N ASP A 333 -20.74 -14.51 0.68
CA ASP A 333 -21.25 -14.43 -0.70
C ASP A 333 -20.35 -13.63 -1.67
N CYS A 334 -19.10 -14.07 -1.87
CA CYS A 334 -18.19 -13.50 -2.88
C CYS A 334 -18.17 -14.27 -4.21
N ASP A 335 -18.54 -13.61 -5.31
CA ASP A 335 -18.33 -14.10 -6.68
C ASP A 335 -16.83 -14.07 -7.06
N VAL A 336 -16.19 -15.23 -7.26
CA VAL A 336 -14.78 -15.37 -7.67
C VAL A 336 -14.66 -16.10 -9.01
N MET A 337 -13.87 -15.56 -9.93
CA MET A 337 -13.56 -16.15 -11.23
C MET A 337 -12.08 -16.55 -11.29
N VAL A 338 -11.81 -17.83 -11.57
CA VAL A 338 -10.46 -18.35 -11.74
C VAL A 338 -10.08 -18.33 -13.22
N LEU A 339 -9.14 -17.46 -13.56
CA LEU A 339 -8.70 -17.22 -14.93
C LEU A 339 -7.60 -18.20 -15.35
N VAL A 340 -7.82 -18.85 -16.50
CA VAL A 340 -6.89 -19.79 -17.12
C VAL A 340 -6.37 -19.20 -18.44
N PRO A 341 -5.30 -18.39 -18.40
CA PRO A 341 -4.84 -17.65 -19.58
C PRO A 341 -4.13 -18.53 -20.60
N MET A 342 -4.49 -18.38 -21.87
CA MET A 342 -3.93 -19.15 -22.99
C MET A 342 -3.75 -18.31 -24.26
N SER A 343 -3.12 -18.87 -25.29
CA SER A 343 -3.00 -18.21 -26.60
C SER A 343 -4.33 -18.18 -27.33
N ASP A 344 -4.55 -17.20 -28.20
CA ASP A 344 -5.75 -17.05 -29.03
C ASP A 344 -6.09 -18.33 -29.81
N SER A 345 -5.09 -19.05 -30.30
CA SER A 345 -5.23 -20.35 -30.97
C SER A 345 -5.72 -21.47 -30.05
N ALA A 346 -5.29 -21.49 -28.79
CA ALA A 346 -5.75 -22.44 -27.79
C ALA A 346 -7.14 -22.06 -27.26
N PHE A 347 -7.40 -20.76 -27.06
CA PHE A 347 -8.71 -20.23 -26.66
C PHE A 347 -9.77 -20.57 -27.71
N ALA A 348 -9.54 -20.23 -28.98
CA ALA A 348 -10.46 -20.53 -30.07
C ALA A 348 -10.69 -22.04 -30.28
N LEU A 349 -9.71 -22.90 -29.96
CA LEU A 349 -9.90 -24.34 -29.96
C LEU A 349 -10.77 -24.81 -28.77
N ARG A 350 -10.54 -24.29 -27.56
CA ARG A 350 -11.25 -24.71 -26.35
C ARG A 350 -12.68 -24.17 -26.29
N ALA A 351 -12.90 -22.90 -26.66
CA ALA A 351 -14.24 -22.33 -26.79
C ALA A 351 -15.12 -23.18 -27.73
N ARG A 352 -14.61 -23.49 -28.94
CA ARG A 352 -15.28 -24.38 -29.89
C ARG A 352 -15.53 -25.81 -29.39
N GLN A 353 -14.79 -26.28 -28.39
CA GLN A 353 -15.01 -27.61 -27.80
C GLN A 353 -16.09 -27.60 -26.72
N LEU A 354 -16.17 -26.53 -25.92
CA LEU A 354 -17.25 -26.30 -24.94
C LEU A 354 -18.58 -25.91 -25.63
N GLU A 355 -18.52 -25.16 -26.73
CA GLU A 355 -19.68 -24.79 -27.55
C GLU A 355 -20.25 -25.98 -28.36
N ALA A 356 -19.42 -26.99 -28.67
CA ALA A 356 -19.82 -28.11 -29.50
C ALA A 356 -20.68 -29.13 -28.74
N PRO A 357 -21.43 -29.99 -29.45
CA PRO A 357 -21.98 -31.21 -28.88
C PRO A 357 -20.87 -32.16 -28.40
N ALA A 358 -21.15 -32.87 -27.30
CA ALA A 358 -20.31 -33.90 -26.69
C ALA A 358 -19.60 -34.85 -27.67
N GLU A 359 -20.30 -35.21 -28.75
CA GLU A 359 -19.86 -36.20 -29.74
C GLU A 359 -18.97 -35.61 -30.86
N PHE A 360 -18.74 -34.29 -30.88
CA PHE A 360 -18.00 -33.61 -31.94
C PHE A 360 -16.49 -33.88 -31.88
N ARG A 361 -16.07 -35.05 -32.35
CA ARG A 361 -14.67 -35.30 -32.70
C ARG A 361 -14.30 -34.45 -33.93
N PRO A 362 -13.36 -33.49 -33.83
CA PRO A 362 -12.91 -32.74 -35.00
C PRO A 362 -12.22 -33.71 -35.98
N ARG A 363 -12.82 -33.94 -37.15
CA ARG A 363 -12.21 -34.72 -38.22
C ARG A 363 -10.84 -34.14 -38.60
N ALA A 364 -9.87 -35.00 -38.85
CA ALA A 364 -8.54 -34.60 -39.28
C ALA A 364 -8.60 -33.68 -40.52
N LEU A 365 -7.94 -32.53 -40.43
CA LEU A 365 -8.15 -31.40 -41.34
C LEU A 365 -7.41 -31.59 -42.66
N GLY A 366 -8.09 -32.18 -43.64
CA GLY A 366 -7.69 -32.13 -45.06
C GLY A 366 -7.86 -30.73 -45.66
N ARG A 367 -7.36 -30.54 -46.90
CA ARG A 367 -7.27 -29.23 -47.59
C ARG A 367 -8.58 -28.44 -47.72
N LEU A 368 -9.73 -29.08 -47.54
CA LEU A 368 -11.07 -28.45 -47.59
C LEU A 368 -11.31 -27.44 -46.45
N ALA A 369 -10.55 -27.49 -45.35
CA ALA A 369 -10.73 -26.63 -44.18
C ALA A 369 -10.67 -25.11 -44.46
N ASN A 370 -10.04 -24.69 -45.56
CA ASN A 370 -9.86 -23.28 -45.90
C ASN A 370 -11.03 -22.66 -46.69
N LEU A 371 -12.01 -23.44 -47.14
CA LEU A 371 -13.18 -22.95 -47.88
C LEU A 371 -14.29 -22.42 -46.96
N ASP A 372 -14.30 -22.81 -45.69
CA ASP A 372 -15.41 -22.61 -44.74
C ASP A 372 -15.48 -21.21 -44.10
N ARG A 373 -15.08 -20.15 -44.84
CA ARG A 373 -15.06 -18.76 -44.34
C ARG A 373 -16.36 -17.98 -44.49
N LEU A 374 -17.34 -18.50 -45.23
CA LEU A 374 -18.63 -17.85 -45.49
C LEU A 374 -19.84 -18.76 -45.24
N ALA A 375 -19.64 -19.96 -44.68
CA ALA A 375 -20.74 -20.90 -44.43
C ALA A 375 -21.55 -20.51 -43.18
N LEU A 376 -22.87 -20.44 -43.32
CA LEU A 376 -23.79 -20.31 -42.18
C LEU A 376 -23.80 -21.63 -41.39
N ARG A 377 -23.14 -21.65 -40.23
CA ARG A 377 -23.09 -22.83 -39.36
C ARG A 377 -24.38 -22.97 -38.55
N ILE A 378 -25.31 -23.75 -39.09
CA ILE A 378 -26.54 -24.14 -38.40
C ILE A 378 -26.19 -25.21 -37.35
N LEU A 379 -26.19 -24.84 -36.07
CA LEU A 379 -26.01 -25.78 -34.96
C LEU A 379 -27.35 -26.52 -34.70
N PRO A 380 -27.34 -27.84 -34.47
CA PRO A 380 -28.54 -28.56 -34.07
C PRO A 380 -28.99 -28.13 -32.67
N ARG A 381 -30.31 -28.13 -32.42
CA ARG A 381 -30.84 -27.95 -31.06
C ARG A 381 -30.28 -29.05 -30.14
N PRO A 382 -29.73 -28.72 -28.96
CA PRO A 382 -29.23 -29.73 -28.04
C PRO A 382 -30.39 -30.56 -27.45
N PRO A 383 -30.22 -31.88 -27.27
CA PRO A 383 -31.21 -32.72 -26.58
C PRO A 383 -31.26 -32.39 -25.08
N ILE A 384 -32.45 -32.58 -24.49
CA ILE A 384 -32.80 -32.13 -23.13
C ILE A 384 -32.08 -32.95 -22.02
N HIS A 385 -31.39 -34.03 -22.37
CA HIS A 385 -30.76 -34.98 -21.46
C HIS A 385 -29.25 -35.11 -21.70
N ARG A 386 -28.56 -33.99 -21.97
CA ARG A 386 -27.12 -33.95 -22.22
C ARG A 386 -26.34 -34.23 -20.93
N VAL A 387 -25.73 -35.40 -20.83
CA VAL A 387 -24.66 -35.69 -19.87
C VAL A 387 -23.47 -34.78 -20.19
N ASP A 388 -22.85 -34.18 -19.18
CA ASP A 388 -21.64 -33.38 -19.37
C ASP A 388 -20.43 -34.30 -19.64
N THR A 389 -19.82 -34.11 -20.81
CA THR A 389 -18.63 -34.84 -21.28
C THR A 389 -17.38 -33.97 -21.31
N ASP A 390 -17.50 -32.70 -20.94
CA ASP A 390 -16.46 -31.69 -21.18
C ASP A 390 -15.30 -31.84 -20.19
N ALA A 391 -15.38 -32.81 -19.27
CA ALA A 391 -14.31 -33.29 -18.38
C ALA A 391 -12.92 -33.38 -19.04
N ASP A 392 -12.83 -33.91 -20.28
CA ASP A 392 -11.56 -33.99 -21.01
C ASP A 392 -11.07 -32.63 -21.53
N VAL A 393 -12.01 -31.75 -21.90
CA VAL A 393 -11.74 -30.37 -22.32
C VAL A 393 -11.25 -29.56 -21.11
N TRP A 394 -11.94 -29.65 -19.97
CA TRP A 394 -11.58 -28.99 -18.71
C TRP A 394 -10.24 -29.47 -18.15
N ARG A 395 -9.99 -30.79 -18.11
CA ARG A 395 -8.68 -31.34 -17.72
C ARG A 395 -7.55 -30.78 -18.58
N ALA A 396 -7.79 -30.64 -19.88
CA ALA A 396 -6.82 -30.14 -20.85
C ALA A 396 -6.86 -28.61 -21.09
N ILE A 397 -7.74 -27.88 -20.39
CA ILE A 397 -7.64 -26.44 -20.11
C ILE A 397 -6.72 -26.27 -18.89
N TRP A 398 -7.02 -26.96 -17.79
CA TRP A 398 -6.31 -26.86 -16.51
C TRP A 398 -4.82 -27.21 -16.64
N ALA A 399 -4.49 -28.32 -17.29
CA ALA A 399 -3.11 -28.77 -17.48
C ALA A 399 -2.24 -27.79 -18.31
N ARG A 400 -2.85 -26.85 -19.04
CA ARG A 400 -2.17 -26.05 -20.08
C ARG A 400 -1.63 -24.70 -19.62
N SER A 401 -2.03 -24.21 -18.44
CA SER A 401 -1.67 -22.87 -17.96
C SER A 401 -0.33 -22.76 -17.23
N GLY A 402 0.19 -23.90 -16.73
CA GLY A 402 1.25 -23.90 -15.71
C GLY A 402 0.86 -23.02 -14.50
N SER A 403 1.86 -22.37 -13.91
CA SER A 403 1.76 -21.43 -12.79
C SER A 403 1.10 -20.09 -13.11
N GLY A 404 0.71 -19.83 -14.37
CA GLY A 404 0.20 -18.53 -14.80
C GLY A 404 -1.29 -18.26 -14.53
N ARG A 405 -1.95 -18.98 -13.61
CA ARG A 405 -3.36 -18.73 -13.27
C ARG A 405 -3.49 -17.58 -12.28
N ALA A 406 -4.63 -16.89 -12.33
CA ALA A 406 -5.01 -15.91 -11.32
C ALA A 406 -6.48 -16.07 -10.91
N ASP A 407 -6.78 -15.90 -9.63
CA ASP A 407 -8.12 -15.61 -9.15
C ASP A 407 -8.44 -14.12 -9.32
N VAL A 408 -9.73 -13.81 -9.52
CA VAL A 408 -10.29 -12.47 -9.71
C VAL A 408 -11.66 -12.41 -9.04
N ARG A 409 -11.85 -11.49 -8.08
CA ARG A 409 -13.18 -11.09 -7.58
C ARG A 409 -13.95 -10.47 -8.73
N THR A 410 -15.23 -10.82 -8.88
CA THR A 410 -16.12 -10.18 -9.86
C THR A 410 -17.17 -9.31 -9.16
N PRO A 411 -17.75 -8.31 -9.84
CA PRO A 411 -18.89 -7.57 -9.28
C PRO A 411 -20.08 -8.52 -9.07
N PRO A 412 -20.76 -8.47 -7.92
CA PRO A 412 -21.81 -9.43 -7.55
C PRO A 412 -22.93 -9.48 -8.59
N ALA A 413 -23.49 -10.67 -8.79
CA ALA A 413 -24.47 -10.99 -9.84
C ALA A 413 -25.60 -9.95 -10.05
N ALA A 414 -26.06 -9.27 -8.99
CA ALA A 414 -27.03 -8.17 -9.04
C ALA A 414 -26.66 -7.01 -9.99
N HIS A 415 -25.38 -6.83 -10.33
CA HIS A 415 -24.91 -5.84 -11.30
C HIS A 415 -24.75 -6.38 -12.74
N ARG A 416 -24.76 -7.71 -12.95
CA ARG A 416 -24.61 -8.32 -14.28
C ARG A 416 -25.84 -8.08 -15.16
N GLY A 417 -27.05 -8.07 -14.58
CA GLY A 417 -28.31 -7.96 -15.33
C GLY A 417 -28.50 -6.67 -16.14
N ASN A 418 -27.90 -5.55 -15.72
CA ASN A 418 -28.20 -4.22 -16.29
C ASN A 418 -27.24 -3.77 -17.42
N ARG A 419 -26.26 -4.59 -17.81
CA ARG A 419 -25.36 -4.31 -18.96
C ARG A 419 -25.80 -4.97 -20.28
N GLY A 420 -26.77 -5.88 -20.26
CA GLY A 420 -27.23 -6.61 -21.46
C GLY A 420 -28.25 -5.86 -22.34
N GLU A 421 -29.16 -5.08 -21.75
CA GLU A 421 -30.38 -4.65 -22.46
C GLU A 421 -30.26 -3.35 -23.27
N ARG A 422 -29.14 -2.61 -23.18
CA ARG A 422 -29.00 -1.28 -23.84
C ARG A 422 -28.32 -1.30 -25.22
N ALA A 423 -28.30 -2.45 -25.89
CA ALA A 423 -27.75 -2.60 -27.24
C ALA A 423 -28.61 -3.51 -28.14
N GLY A 424 -29.73 -3.02 -28.70
CA GLY A 424 -30.45 -3.80 -29.71
C GLY A 424 -31.81 -3.30 -30.23
N THR A 425 -32.55 -2.47 -29.50
CA THR A 425 -33.92 -2.09 -29.87
C THR A 425 -33.98 -0.99 -30.94
N ARG A 426 -33.83 -1.38 -32.21
CA ARG A 426 -34.30 -0.56 -33.35
C ARG A 426 -35.85 -0.56 -33.37
N PRO A 427 -36.54 0.59 -33.35
CA PRO A 427 -37.97 0.62 -33.64
C PRO A 427 -38.20 0.30 -35.12
N ARG A 428 -39.18 -0.58 -35.40
CA ARG A 428 -39.74 -0.73 -36.76
C ARG A 428 -40.80 0.36 -36.98
N GLY A 429 -41.01 0.77 -38.23
CA GLY A 429 -42.28 1.38 -38.66
C GLY A 429 -43.42 0.37 -38.51
N GLU A 430 -44.69 0.71 -38.72
CA GLU A 430 -45.31 1.79 -39.54
C GLU A 430 -46.71 2.12 -38.95
N PRO A 431 -47.62 2.87 -39.62
CA PRO A 431 -47.50 4.07 -40.47
C PRO A 431 -48.27 5.27 -39.85
N ALA A 432 -48.49 6.36 -40.59
CA ALA A 432 -49.13 7.59 -40.11
C ALA A 432 -50.64 7.71 -40.40
N ALA A 433 -51.40 8.33 -39.48
CA ALA A 433 -52.77 8.83 -39.71
C ALA A 433 -53.12 10.05 -38.82
N ALA A 434 -54.02 10.92 -39.31
CA ALA A 434 -54.71 12.10 -38.71
C ALA A 434 -54.18 12.72 -37.38
N ARG A 435 -53.72 13.99 -37.31
CA ARG A 435 -54.43 15.29 -37.50
C ARG A 435 -55.60 15.59 -36.53
N GLN A 436 -55.34 16.44 -35.51
CA GLN A 436 -56.05 17.72 -35.17
C GLN A 436 -55.48 18.32 -33.85
N ARG A 437 -55.14 19.63 -33.76
CA ARG A 437 -55.95 20.80 -33.31
C ARG A 437 -56.54 20.69 -31.88
N ALA A 438 -56.61 21.73 -31.03
CA ALA A 438 -55.96 23.05 -30.93
C ALA A 438 -56.34 23.75 -29.59
N ALA A 439 -55.64 24.85 -29.22
CA ALA A 439 -55.87 25.74 -28.06
C ALA A 439 -55.70 25.12 -26.65
N ALA A 440 -55.17 25.75 -25.58
CA ALA A 440 -54.81 27.12 -25.18
C ALA A 440 -55.83 27.87 -24.27
N ARG A 441 -55.29 28.62 -23.27
CA ARG A 441 -55.95 29.49 -22.26
C ARG A 441 -56.50 28.76 -21.01
N ARG A 442 -56.48 29.32 -19.78
CA ARG A 442 -55.92 30.61 -19.25
C ARG A 442 -55.85 30.63 -17.69
N ARG A 443 -54.82 31.32 -17.16
CA ARG A 443 -54.72 32.02 -15.82
C ARG A 443 -54.76 31.14 -14.54
N SER A 444 -54.05 31.40 -13.42
CA SER A 444 -53.29 32.53 -12.82
C SER A 444 -54.00 33.24 -11.64
N THR A 445 -53.21 33.84 -10.73
CA THR A 445 -53.51 34.41 -9.38
C THR A 445 -53.67 33.36 -8.27
N ARG A 446 -53.16 33.51 -7.02
CA ARG A 446 -52.27 34.45 -6.26
C ARG A 446 -51.39 33.56 -5.33
N GLY A 447 -50.32 33.98 -4.63
CA GLY A 447 -49.72 35.29 -4.36
C GLY A 447 -49.70 35.61 -2.84
N THR A 448 -48.54 35.97 -2.26
CA THR A 448 -48.26 36.29 -0.81
C THR A 448 -48.25 35.09 0.16
N ALA A 449 -47.50 35.06 1.30
CA ALA A 449 -46.32 35.82 1.72
C ALA A 449 -45.49 35.16 2.88
N ARG A 450 -44.15 35.25 2.76
CA ARG A 450 -43.08 35.57 3.75
C ARG A 450 -43.17 35.27 5.28
N CYS A 451 -41.97 34.90 5.80
CA CYS A 451 -41.31 35.27 7.08
C CYS A 451 -41.49 34.42 8.37
N GLY A 452 -40.35 34.15 9.03
CA GLY A 452 -40.22 33.49 10.36
C GLY A 452 -39.53 32.12 10.27
N PRO A 453 -38.76 31.65 11.30
CA PRO A 453 -38.84 32.03 12.72
C PRO A 453 -37.59 32.74 13.30
N ARG A 454 -37.65 33.04 14.62
CA ARG A 454 -36.65 33.75 15.44
C ARG A 454 -35.77 32.81 16.28
N SER A 455 -34.72 33.38 16.87
CA SER A 455 -33.79 32.74 17.81
C SER A 455 -34.20 32.87 19.30
N GLY A 456 -33.68 31.94 20.13
CA GLY A 456 -33.81 31.92 21.61
C GLY A 456 -33.46 30.51 22.14
N ARG A 457 -32.35 30.19 22.86
CA ARG A 457 -31.39 30.86 23.78
C ARG A 457 -31.78 30.68 25.27
N ARG A 458 -30.81 30.22 26.09
CA ARG A 458 -30.83 30.00 27.58
C ARG A 458 -31.35 28.61 28.02
N ARG A 459 -30.91 27.97 29.14
CA ARG A 459 -29.88 28.31 30.17
C ARG A 459 -29.48 27.11 31.06
N ARG A 460 -28.35 27.28 31.80
CA ARG A 460 -27.91 26.63 33.08
C ARG A 460 -27.33 25.20 33.03
N ALA A 461 -26.57 24.72 34.03
CA ALA A 461 -25.44 25.26 34.84
C ALA A 461 -25.13 24.35 36.06
N GLY A 462 -23.83 24.19 36.40
CA GLY A 462 -23.35 23.64 37.69
C GLY A 462 -23.21 22.11 37.78
N ALA A 463 -22.52 21.53 38.78
CA ALA A 463 -21.56 22.09 39.75
C ALA A 463 -20.74 20.98 40.46
N HIS A 464 -19.65 21.38 41.12
CA HIS A 464 -18.72 20.62 42.00
C HIS A 464 -19.20 19.34 42.70
N HIS A 465 -18.27 18.38 42.83
CA HIS A 465 -17.95 17.76 44.13
C HIS A 465 -16.46 17.38 44.24
N ALA A 466 -15.96 17.23 45.47
CA ALA A 466 -14.55 16.93 45.77
C ALA A 466 -14.38 16.16 47.10
N ARG A 467 -13.33 15.34 47.20
CA ARG A 467 -12.57 14.87 48.41
C ARG A 467 -11.40 14.00 47.90
N GLU A 468 -10.13 14.04 48.31
CA GLU A 468 -9.34 14.52 49.48
C GLU A 468 -8.85 13.37 50.39
N ARG A 469 -7.53 13.40 50.71
CA ARG A 469 -6.75 12.52 51.63
C ARG A 469 -6.48 11.07 51.14
N GLY A 470 -5.31 10.47 51.40
CA GLY A 470 -4.06 10.97 51.98
C GLY A 470 -3.22 9.86 52.65
N GLY A 471 -1.90 10.02 52.77
CA GLY A 471 -1.06 9.16 53.65
C GLY A 471 0.36 8.82 53.15
N ALA A 472 1.38 9.33 53.85
CA ALA A 472 2.73 8.77 53.99
C ALA A 472 3.14 8.99 55.47
N PRO A 473 3.80 8.01 56.12
CA PRO A 473 5.26 8.04 56.38
C PRO A 473 5.95 6.72 55.92
N GLU A 474 7.27 6.57 55.71
CA GLU A 474 8.52 7.02 56.36
C GLU A 474 9.12 6.00 57.37
N ALA A 475 10.44 5.78 57.28
CA ALA A 475 11.35 5.08 58.23
C ALA A 475 11.18 3.54 58.44
N ALA A 476 12.21 2.75 58.83
CA ALA A 476 13.68 2.85 58.73
C ALA A 476 14.36 1.50 59.16
N HIS A 477 15.70 1.40 59.04
CA HIS A 477 16.60 0.38 59.67
C HIS A 477 16.55 -1.06 59.12
N ARG A 478 17.60 -1.91 59.19
CA ARG A 478 18.97 -1.92 59.80
C ARG A 478 19.97 -2.61 58.82
N ARG A 479 21.24 -2.19 58.70
CA ARG A 479 22.49 -2.80 59.27
C ARG A 479 22.55 -4.35 59.28
N ALA A 480 23.62 -5.07 58.90
CA ALA A 480 24.97 -4.71 58.38
C ALA A 480 25.45 -5.78 57.34
N ARG A 481 26.64 -6.40 57.24
CA ARG A 481 27.91 -6.47 58.02
C ARG A 481 29.05 -7.12 57.17
N GLU A 482 30.31 -6.65 57.27
CA GLU A 482 31.56 -7.27 56.72
C GLU A 482 31.64 -7.54 55.18
N GLY A 483 32.81 -7.69 54.52
CA GLY A 483 34.23 -7.54 54.87
C GLY A 483 35.13 -7.75 53.62
N PRO A 484 36.36 -7.18 53.53
CA PRO A 484 37.09 -7.05 52.25
C PRO A 484 38.16 -8.12 51.97
N ARG A 485 38.43 -8.43 50.69
CA ARG A 485 39.72 -9.00 50.24
C ARG A 485 40.21 -8.38 48.93
N ARG A 486 41.51 -8.08 48.89
CA ARG A 486 42.27 -7.78 47.67
C ARG A 486 42.47 -9.07 46.87
N ASN A 487 42.66 -8.96 45.56
CA ASN A 487 43.92 -9.48 45.01
C ASN A 487 44.38 -8.71 43.76
N ARG A 488 45.69 -8.54 43.61
CA ARG A 488 46.34 -8.19 42.34
C ARG A 488 46.71 -9.49 41.65
N HIS A 489 46.64 -9.57 40.33
CA HIS A 489 47.67 -10.27 39.56
C HIS A 489 47.83 -9.61 38.18
N ARG A 490 49.09 -9.38 37.79
CA ARG A 490 49.48 -9.25 36.38
C ARG A 490 49.42 -10.63 35.74
N LEU A 491 49.25 -10.68 34.43
CA LEU A 491 50.23 -11.33 33.53
C LEU A 491 50.07 -10.78 32.11
N THR A 492 51.23 -10.67 31.42
CA THR A 492 51.46 -10.45 29.97
C THR A 492 50.31 -9.87 29.15
#